data_AF-A0A521VSP7-F1
#
_entry.id   AF-A0A521VSP7-F1
#
_cell.length_a   1.000
_cell.length_b   1.000
_cell.length_c   1.000
_cell.angle_alpha   90.00
_cell.angle_beta   90.00
_cell.angle_gamma   90.00
#
_symmetry.space_group_name_H-M   'P 1'
#
loop_
_entity.id
_entity.type
_entity.pdbx_description
1 polymer ?
#
loop_
_entity_poly.entity_id
_entity_poly.type
_entity_poly.pdbx_seq_one_letter_code
_entity_poly.pdbx_strand_id
1 'polypeptide(L)'
;MSRFASLLAALAAAGLLAPLAAEAQTIEALTYRCVGKDKKTYYGQTLPRQCIGLPLEMLNKQGVVVKRIDPQGDVEKKALKEAEDKKKREEDARTKERQRRDKALLASYASEADIEAARKRALLENEKAVQEIDARIAGIQKRQAGLAKEMEFYQGKNKPPAKLSQDVKGVESELRLQAELREKKKKEVDPINAKYDEDKRRYVELTRGGAAK
;
A
#
# COMPACT_ATOMS: atom_id res chain seq x y z
N MET A 1 -4.79 -13.56 -71.06
CA MET A 1 -3.35 -13.76 -71.33
C MET A 1 -2.80 -14.50 -70.10
N SER A 2 -2.84 -15.84 -70.03
CA SER A 2 -1.87 -16.78 -70.64
C SER A 2 -0.44 -16.36 -70.25
N ARG A 3 0.45 -17.12 -69.58
CA ARG A 3 0.67 -18.56 -69.30
C ARG A 3 1.77 -18.60 -68.18
N PHE A 4 1.97 -19.57 -67.30
CA PHE A 4 2.35 -20.99 -67.42
C PHE A 4 2.31 -21.52 -65.96
N ALA A 5 1.59 -22.56 -65.52
CA ALA A 5 1.50 -23.95 -65.97
C ALA A 5 2.84 -24.71 -65.98
N SER A 6 2.85 -25.84 -65.26
CA SER A 6 3.72 -27.03 -65.43
C SER A 6 5.01 -27.06 -64.59
N LEU A 7 5.40 -28.14 -63.91
CA LEU A 7 4.87 -29.51 -63.87
C LEU A 7 5.51 -30.28 -62.70
N LEU A 8 4.74 -31.25 -62.21
CA LEU A 8 5.10 -32.41 -61.39
C LEU A 8 6.50 -33.02 -61.60
N ALA A 9 7.10 -33.50 -60.51
CA ALA A 9 7.86 -34.76 -60.52
C ALA A 9 7.78 -35.42 -59.13
N ALA A 10 7.41 -36.69 -59.14
CA ALA A 10 7.13 -37.52 -57.98
C ALA A 10 8.16 -38.66 -57.86
N LEU A 11 8.28 -39.20 -56.65
CA LEU A 11 8.78 -40.53 -56.23
C LEU A 11 10.29 -40.88 -56.33
N ALA A 12 10.84 -41.28 -55.16
CA ALA A 12 11.52 -42.57 -54.84
C ALA A 12 12.62 -42.35 -53.77
N ALA A 13 12.39 -42.69 -52.50
CA ALA A 13 12.71 -43.99 -51.86
C ALA A 13 14.21 -44.23 -51.57
N ALA A 14 14.60 -44.24 -50.28
CA ALA A 14 15.53 -45.21 -49.67
C ALA A 14 15.89 -44.77 -48.25
N GLY A 15 15.76 -45.68 -47.28
CA GLY A 15 15.92 -45.41 -45.86
C GLY A 15 17.37 -45.22 -45.40
N LEU A 16 17.50 -44.52 -44.28
CA LEU A 16 18.54 -44.77 -43.30
C LEU A 16 17.88 -44.81 -41.92
N LEU A 17 17.87 -46.00 -41.33
CA LEU A 17 17.69 -46.23 -39.91
C LEU A 17 18.85 -45.56 -39.17
N ALA A 18 18.62 -44.37 -38.61
CA ALA A 18 19.50 -43.79 -37.62
C ALA A 18 19.22 -44.47 -36.26
N PRO A 19 20.22 -45.02 -35.56
CA PRO A 19 20.02 -45.52 -34.22
C PRO A 19 19.80 -44.32 -33.29
N LEU A 20 18.66 -44.30 -32.61
CA LEU A 20 18.48 -43.51 -31.40
C LEU A 20 19.49 -44.03 -30.37
N ALA A 21 20.63 -43.36 -30.27
CA ALA A 21 21.48 -43.48 -29.09
C ALA A 21 20.71 -42.86 -27.92
N ALA A 22 20.07 -43.73 -27.13
CA ALA A 22 19.61 -43.37 -25.81
C ALA A 22 20.84 -43.07 -24.96
N GLU A 23 21.18 -41.80 -24.78
CA GLU A 23 22.08 -41.37 -23.72
C GLU A 23 21.40 -41.69 -22.39
N ALA A 24 21.68 -42.89 -21.88
CA ALA A 24 21.41 -43.24 -20.51
C ALA A 24 22.18 -42.25 -19.63
N GLN A 25 21.49 -41.28 -19.07
CA GLN A 25 22.02 -40.42 -18.03
C GLN A 25 22.50 -41.33 -16.90
N THR A 26 23.82 -41.47 -16.76
CA THR A 26 24.43 -42.17 -15.63
C THR A 26 24.02 -41.42 -14.37
N ILE A 27 23.08 -41.97 -13.61
CA ILE A 27 22.77 -41.47 -12.27
C ILE A 27 24.03 -41.69 -11.44
N GLU A 28 24.79 -40.62 -11.19
CA GLU A 28 25.92 -40.67 -10.27
C GLU A 28 25.38 -41.12 -8.90
N ALA A 29 25.89 -42.24 -8.38
CA ALA A 29 25.51 -42.73 -7.06
C ALA A 29 26.07 -41.76 -6.01
N LEU A 30 25.21 -40.88 -5.51
CA LEU A 30 25.54 -39.90 -4.49
C LEU A 30 25.27 -40.50 -3.11
N THR A 31 26.24 -40.41 -2.20
CA THR A 31 26.11 -40.87 -0.82
C THR A 31 25.91 -39.67 0.10
N TYR A 32 24.89 -39.71 0.95
CA TYR A 32 24.64 -38.69 1.96
C TYR A 32 25.44 -38.98 3.23
N ARG A 33 26.09 -37.94 3.79
CA ARG A 33 26.80 -37.95 5.07
C ARG A 33 26.25 -36.88 5.99
N CYS A 34 25.99 -37.22 7.25
CA CYS A 34 25.72 -36.21 8.28
C CYS A 34 26.31 -36.64 9.64
N VAL A 35 26.38 -35.70 10.58
CA VAL A 35 26.66 -35.98 11.99
C VAL A 35 25.35 -35.84 12.76
N GLY A 36 24.89 -36.93 13.38
CA GLY A 36 23.67 -36.95 14.19
C GLY A 36 23.83 -36.25 15.54
N LYS A 37 22.72 -36.04 16.25
CA LYS A 37 22.70 -35.41 17.59
C LYS A 37 23.47 -36.21 18.65
N ASP A 38 23.64 -37.51 18.43
CA ASP A 38 24.43 -38.42 19.24
C ASP A 38 25.94 -38.36 18.92
N LYS A 39 26.36 -37.39 18.09
CA LYS A 39 27.73 -37.19 17.59
C LYS A 39 28.27 -38.34 16.74
N LYS A 40 27.41 -39.24 16.27
CA LYS A 40 27.80 -40.31 15.32
C LYS A 40 27.64 -39.84 13.89
N THR A 41 28.51 -40.33 13.01
CA THR A 41 28.44 -40.03 11.57
C THR A 41 27.61 -41.10 10.87
N TYR A 42 26.60 -40.67 10.11
CA TYR A 42 25.72 -41.55 9.35
C TYR A 42 26.00 -41.40 7.86
N TYR A 43 26.03 -42.53 7.15
CA TYR A 43 26.19 -42.62 5.69
C TYR A 43 25.02 -43.39 5.11
N GLY A 44 24.53 -42.99 3.94
CA GLY A 44 23.47 -43.72 3.24
C GLY A 44 23.35 -43.31 1.78
N GLN A 45 22.96 -44.26 0.93
CA GLN A 45 22.58 -43.95 -0.46
C GLN A 45 21.21 -43.24 -0.54
N THR A 46 20.41 -43.39 0.51
CA THR A 46 19.19 -42.62 0.77
C THR A 46 19.39 -41.78 2.03
N LEU A 47 18.67 -40.66 2.15
CA LEU A 47 18.79 -39.75 3.29
C LEU A 47 18.51 -40.49 4.61
N PRO A 48 19.50 -40.67 5.50
CA PRO A 48 19.28 -41.35 6.78
C PRO A 48 18.30 -40.55 7.64
N ARG A 49 17.41 -41.23 8.36
CA ARG A 49 16.38 -40.58 9.19
C ARG A 49 16.97 -39.65 10.25
N GLN A 50 18.17 -40.00 10.74
CA GLN A 50 18.92 -39.25 11.74
C GLN A 50 19.49 -37.92 11.21
N CYS A 51 19.54 -37.75 9.88
CA CYS A 51 20.07 -36.56 9.20
C CYS A 51 18.98 -35.54 8.82
N ILE A 52 17.70 -35.83 9.06
CA ILE A 52 16.59 -34.94 8.68
C ILE A 52 16.70 -33.63 9.48
N GLY A 53 16.83 -32.51 8.77
CA GLY A 53 16.91 -31.16 9.36
C GLY A 53 18.28 -30.77 9.93
N LEU A 54 19.32 -31.60 9.72
CA LEU A 54 20.71 -31.29 10.09
C LEU A 54 21.54 -30.92 8.85
N PRO A 55 22.67 -30.22 9.01
CA PRO A 55 23.63 -30.04 7.92
C PRO A 55 24.11 -31.39 7.40
N LEU A 56 24.06 -31.58 6.08
CA LEU A 56 24.43 -32.82 5.42
C LEU A 56 25.25 -32.57 4.17
N GLU A 57 26.07 -33.54 3.83
CA GLU A 57 26.99 -33.49 2.68
C GLU A 57 26.63 -34.61 1.71
N MET A 58 26.67 -34.30 0.42
CA MET A 58 26.56 -35.27 -0.65
C MET A 58 27.97 -35.56 -1.18
N LEU A 59 28.32 -36.84 -1.23
CA LEU A 59 29.61 -37.32 -1.69
C LEU A 59 29.45 -38.08 -3.00
N ASN A 60 30.42 -37.92 -3.90
CA ASN A 60 30.51 -38.75 -5.11
C ASN A 60 31.09 -40.14 -4.76
N LYS A 61 31.19 -41.02 -5.77
CA LYS A 61 31.73 -42.38 -5.62
C LYS A 61 33.17 -42.43 -5.09
N GLN A 62 33.93 -41.34 -5.27
CA GLN A 62 35.30 -41.18 -4.81
C GLN A 62 35.41 -40.60 -3.39
N GLY A 63 34.28 -40.38 -2.70
CA GLY A 63 34.26 -39.82 -1.34
C GLY A 63 34.54 -38.32 -1.28
N VAL A 64 34.47 -37.61 -2.41
CA VAL A 64 34.62 -36.15 -2.47
C VAL A 64 33.27 -35.49 -2.26
N VAL A 65 33.22 -34.46 -1.40
CA VAL A 65 32.00 -33.68 -1.14
C VAL A 65 31.67 -32.85 -2.39
N VAL A 66 30.55 -33.18 -3.03
CA VAL A 66 30.04 -32.46 -4.20
C VAL A 66 29.00 -31.40 -3.83
N LYS A 67 28.32 -31.52 -2.69
CA LYS A 67 27.34 -30.53 -2.22
C LYS A 67 27.19 -30.55 -0.70
N ARG A 68 27.16 -29.37 -0.08
CA ARG A 68 26.71 -29.17 1.31
C ARG A 68 25.29 -28.63 1.31
N ILE A 69 24.45 -29.17 2.17
CA ILE A 69 23.09 -28.68 2.42
C ILE A 69 23.04 -28.32 3.90
N ASP A 70 22.80 -27.06 4.20
CA ASP A 70 22.60 -26.57 5.56
C ASP A 70 21.18 -26.05 5.68
N PRO A 71 20.23 -26.88 6.15
CA PRO A 71 18.83 -26.49 6.21
C PRO A 71 18.58 -25.22 7.05
N GLN A 72 19.40 -24.96 8.08
CA GLN A 72 19.22 -23.78 8.94
C GLN A 72 19.80 -22.52 8.28
N GLY A 73 21.03 -22.59 7.77
CA GLY A 73 21.64 -21.50 7.02
C GLY A 73 20.88 -21.14 5.74
N ASP A 74 20.25 -22.12 5.10
CA ASP A 74 19.40 -21.90 3.92
C ASP A 74 18.06 -21.24 4.28
N VAL A 75 17.50 -21.51 5.47
CA VAL A 75 16.30 -20.81 5.97
C VAL A 75 16.64 -19.36 6.33
N GLU A 76 17.75 -19.12 7.03
CA GLU A 76 18.18 -17.76 7.40
C GLU A 76 18.52 -16.92 6.16
N LYS A 77 19.26 -17.47 5.18
CA LYS A 77 19.55 -16.80 3.91
C LYS A 77 18.28 -16.49 3.10
N LYS A 78 17.30 -17.39 3.09
CA LYS A 78 16.00 -17.13 2.46
C LYS A 78 15.25 -16.01 3.17
N ALA A 79 15.20 -16.03 4.49
CA ALA A 79 14.55 -14.98 5.27
C ALA A 79 15.21 -13.60 5.06
N LEU A 80 16.54 -13.54 5.01
CA LEU A 80 17.29 -12.31 4.69
C LEU A 80 16.96 -11.79 3.28
N LYS A 81 16.99 -12.67 2.28
CA LYS A 81 16.64 -12.31 0.89
C LYS A 81 15.19 -11.85 0.76
N GLU A 82 14.24 -12.52 1.41
CA GLU A 82 12.84 -12.11 1.43
C GLU A 82 12.64 -10.74 2.09
N ALA A 83 13.39 -10.46 3.17
CA ALA A 83 13.36 -9.15 3.83
C ALA A 83 13.95 -8.04 2.94
N GLU A 84 15.05 -8.31 2.24
CA GLU A 84 15.64 -7.39 1.26
C GLU A 84 14.70 -7.14 0.08
N ASP A 85 14.13 -8.20 -0.50
CA ASP A 85 13.15 -8.11 -1.59
C ASP A 85 11.89 -7.37 -1.15
N LYS A 86 11.47 -7.50 0.12
CA LYS A 86 10.35 -6.73 0.69
C LYS A 86 10.71 -5.25 0.79
N LYS A 87 11.88 -4.90 1.35
CA LYS A 87 12.35 -3.51 1.44
C LYS A 87 12.44 -2.85 0.05
N LYS A 88 13.02 -3.54 -0.92
CA LYS A 88 13.12 -3.06 -2.30
C LYS A 88 11.75 -2.85 -2.94
N ARG A 89 10.82 -3.79 -2.76
CA ARG A 89 9.42 -3.63 -3.23
C ARG A 89 8.72 -2.42 -2.59
N GLU A 90 8.93 -2.19 -1.30
CA GLU A 90 8.38 -1.02 -0.60
C GLU A 90 8.99 0.29 -1.13
N GLU A 91 10.30 0.33 -1.38
CA GLU A 91 10.99 1.48 -1.99
C GLU A 91 10.51 1.79 -3.40
N ASP A 92 10.38 0.75 -4.24
CA ASP A 92 9.85 0.87 -5.60
C ASP A 92 8.40 1.36 -5.58
N ALA A 93 7.58 0.84 -4.67
CA ALA A 93 6.19 1.29 -4.48
C ALA A 93 6.12 2.76 -4.05
N ARG A 94 6.95 3.18 -3.09
CA ARG A 94 7.04 4.59 -2.66
C ARG A 94 7.46 5.51 -3.81
N THR A 95 8.40 5.08 -4.65
CA THR A 95 8.89 5.85 -5.79
C THR A 95 7.81 5.98 -6.87
N LYS A 96 7.13 4.89 -7.22
CA LYS A 96 6.02 4.90 -8.18
C LYS A 96 4.86 5.78 -7.71
N GLU A 97 4.52 5.70 -6.42
CA GLU A 97 3.47 6.55 -5.83
C GLU A 97 3.86 8.04 -5.88
N ARG A 98 5.12 8.38 -5.57
CA ARG A 98 5.62 9.75 -5.69
C ARG A 98 5.48 10.26 -7.13
N GLN A 99 5.95 9.49 -8.11
CA GLN A 99 5.84 9.85 -9.53
C GLN A 99 4.38 9.99 -9.99
N ARG A 100 3.48 9.13 -9.49
CA ARG A 100 2.04 9.23 -9.77
C ARG A 100 1.47 10.54 -9.25
N ARG A 101 1.81 10.91 -8.01
CA ARG A 101 1.39 12.18 -7.40
C ARG A 101 1.95 13.39 -8.13
N ASP A 102 3.21 13.36 -8.50
CA ASP A 102 3.86 14.44 -9.27
C ASP A 102 3.17 14.64 -10.63
N LYS A 103 2.91 13.55 -11.36
CA LYS A 103 2.17 13.61 -12.63
C LYS A 103 0.76 14.16 -12.44
N ALA A 104 0.05 13.72 -11.39
CA ALA A 104 -1.27 14.23 -11.08
C ALA A 104 -1.26 15.72 -10.74
N LEU A 105 -0.24 16.19 -10.00
CA LEU A 105 -0.07 17.60 -9.66
C LEU A 105 0.11 18.46 -10.92
N LEU A 106 1.03 18.07 -11.81
CA LEU A 106 1.28 18.77 -13.08
C LEU A 106 0.09 18.70 -14.04
N ALA A 107 -0.69 17.62 -14.00
CA ALA A 107 -1.91 17.50 -14.81
C ALA A 107 -3.08 18.33 -14.24
N SER A 108 -3.08 18.62 -12.93
CA SER A 108 -4.17 19.36 -12.28
C SER A 108 -4.03 20.87 -12.42
N TYR A 109 -2.81 21.37 -12.59
CA TYR A 109 -2.51 22.81 -12.59
C TYR A 109 -1.60 23.17 -13.77
N ALA A 110 -2.00 24.18 -14.55
CA ALA A 110 -1.20 24.66 -15.68
C ALA A 110 -0.18 25.72 -15.24
N SER A 111 -0.36 26.34 -14.08
CA SER A 111 0.51 27.38 -13.53
C SER A 111 0.48 27.45 -12.00
N GLU A 112 1.45 28.15 -11.40
CA GLU A 112 1.42 28.49 -9.98
C GLU A 112 0.15 29.30 -9.60
N ALA A 113 -0.37 30.12 -10.52
CA ALA A 113 -1.58 30.90 -10.30
C ALA A 113 -2.84 30.03 -10.19
N ASP A 114 -2.89 28.90 -10.90
CA ASP A 114 -4.02 27.95 -10.79
C ASP A 114 -4.06 27.29 -9.41
N ILE A 115 -2.89 27.02 -8.82
CA ILE A 115 -2.77 26.48 -7.45
C ILE A 115 -3.31 27.49 -6.44
N GLU A 116 -2.95 28.78 -6.58
CA GLU A 116 -3.48 29.84 -5.71
C GLU A 116 -4.99 30.06 -5.89
N ALA A 117 -5.49 29.98 -7.13
CA ALA A 117 -6.91 30.05 -7.40
C ALA A 117 -7.68 28.87 -6.78
N ALA A 118 -7.11 27.66 -6.81
CA ALA A 118 -7.66 26.49 -6.13
C ALA A 118 -7.64 26.64 -4.59
N ARG A 119 -6.55 27.17 -4.03
CA ARG A 119 -6.45 27.53 -2.60
C ARG A 119 -7.57 28.47 -2.18
N LYS A 120 -7.74 29.57 -2.91
CA LYS A 120 -8.79 30.56 -2.62
C LYS A 120 -10.18 29.95 -2.67
N ARG A 121 -10.47 29.09 -3.66
CA ARG A 121 -11.76 28.37 -3.73
C ARG A 121 -11.98 27.47 -2.53
N ALA A 122 -10.99 26.67 -2.15
CA ALA A 122 -11.09 25.78 -0.99
C ALA A 122 -11.30 26.55 0.33
N LEU A 123 -10.59 27.68 0.51
CA LEU A 123 -10.78 28.55 1.67
C LEU A 123 -12.18 29.17 1.70
N LEU A 124 -12.68 29.64 0.55
CA LEU A 124 -14.04 30.18 0.45
C LEU A 124 -15.11 29.11 0.74
N GLU A 125 -14.91 27.87 0.30
CA GLU A 125 -15.81 26.76 0.64
C GLU A 125 -15.78 26.44 2.14
N ASN A 126 -14.60 26.43 2.76
CA ASN A 126 -14.48 26.27 4.21
C ASN A 126 -15.16 27.42 4.97
N GLU A 127 -14.97 28.66 4.54
CA GLU A 127 -15.60 29.84 5.13
C GLU A 127 -17.13 29.77 5.05
N LYS A 128 -17.68 29.39 3.89
CA LYS A 128 -19.13 29.18 3.73
C LYS A 128 -19.66 28.13 4.70
N ALA A 129 -18.94 27.01 4.86
CA ALA A 129 -19.33 26.00 5.84
C ALA A 129 -19.33 26.53 7.28
N VAL A 130 -18.35 27.39 7.65
CA VAL A 130 -18.35 28.07 8.96
C VAL A 130 -19.56 29.00 9.09
N GLN A 131 -19.90 29.77 8.06
CA GLN A 131 -21.05 30.67 8.07
C GLN A 131 -22.38 29.91 8.21
N GLU A 132 -22.52 28.76 7.56
CA GLU A 132 -23.69 27.89 7.71
C GLU A 132 -23.83 27.35 9.14
N ILE A 133 -22.72 26.96 9.76
CA ILE A 133 -22.70 26.53 11.18
C ILE A 133 -23.07 27.71 12.09
N ASP A 134 -22.54 28.91 11.83
CA ASP A 134 -22.85 30.11 12.60
C ASP A 134 -24.34 30.49 12.50
N ALA A 135 -24.94 30.37 11.32
CA ALA A 135 -26.38 30.55 11.14
C ALA A 135 -27.20 29.52 11.92
N ARG A 136 -26.76 28.25 11.95
CA ARG A 136 -27.39 27.20 12.75
C ARG A 136 -27.28 27.48 14.25
N ILE A 137 -26.11 27.90 14.73
CA ILE A 137 -25.87 28.32 16.11
C ILE A 137 -26.82 29.46 16.50
N ALA A 138 -26.95 30.50 15.68
CA ALA A 138 -27.85 31.61 15.93
C ALA A 138 -29.32 31.15 16.06
N GLY A 139 -29.75 30.20 15.22
CA GLY A 139 -31.08 29.59 15.32
C GLY A 139 -31.29 28.79 16.62
N ILE A 140 -30.27 28.05 17.07
CA ILE A 140 -30.29 27.31 18.34
C ILE A 140 -30.34 28.27 19.53
N GLN A 141 -29.54 29.33 19.52
CA GLN A 141 -29.53 30.37 20.56
C GLN A 141 -30.89 31.08 20.68
N LYS A 142 -31.57 31.35 19.57
CA LYS A 142 -32.94 31.90 19.60
C LYS A 142 -33.92 30.95 20.28
N ARG A 143 -33.83 29.63 20.03
CA ARG A 143 -34.64 28.63 20.73
C ARG A 143 -34.28 28.54 22.21
N GLN A 144 -32.99 28.57 22.54
CA GLN A 144 -32.50 28.57 23.91
C GLN A 144 -33.09 29.75 24.70
N ALA A 145 -33.07 30.95 24.13
CA ALA A 145 -33.63 32.14 24.75
C ALA A 145 -35.16 32.03 24.96
N GLY A 146 -35.88 31.39 24.04
CA GLY A 146 -37.30 31.11 24.21
C GLY A 146 -37.58 30.16 25.38
N LEU A 147 -36.85 29.05 25.44
CA LEU A 147 -36.96 28.07 26.54
C LEU A 147 -36.51 28.67 27.88
N ALA A 148 -35.50 29.52 27.89
CA ALA A 148 -35.05 30.22 29.10
C ALA A 148 -36.15 31.12 29.66
N LYS A 149 -36.84 31.90 28.80
CA LYS A 149 -38.00 32.70 29.22
C LYS A 149 -39.13 31.83 29.75
N GLU A 150 -39.41 30.68 29.12
CA GLU A 150 -40.42 29.75 29.62
C GLU A 150 -40.04 29.17 31.00
N MET A 151 -38.76 28.88 31.21
CA MET A 151 -38.23 28.41 32.49
C MET A 151 -38.34 29.45 33.62
N GLU A 152 -38.33 30.76 33.31
CA GLU A 152 -38.51 31.81 34.31
C GLU A 152 -39.88 31.75 35.00
N PHE A 153 -40.92 31.25 34.33
CA PHE A 153 -42.25 31.05 34.93
C PHE A 153 -42.30 29.93 35.98
N TYR A 154 -41.28 29.08 36.03
CA TYR A 154 -41.16 27.95 36.96
C TYR A 154 -40.11 28.20 38.05
N GLN A 155 -39.80 29.46 38.36
CA GLN A 155 -38.94 29.80 39.50
C GLN A 155 -39.69 29.66 40.84
N GLY A 156 -39.01 29.18 41.89
CA GLY A 156 -39.58 29.01 43.23
C GLY A 156 -40.15 27.62 43.51
N LYS A 157 -41.39 27.53 44.03
CA LYS A 157 -42.01 26.26 44.47
C LYS A 157 -42.61 25.41 43.34
N ASN A 158 -42.67 25.94 42.11
CA ASN A 158 -43.25 25.26 40.96
C ASN A 158 -42.16 24.55 40.16
N LYS A 159 -42.24 23.21 40.06
CA LYS A 159 -41.28 22.44 39.25
C LYS A 159 -41.63 22.57 37.77
N PRO A 160 -40.65 22.84 36.88
CA PRO A 160 -40.89 22.87 35.44
C PRO A 160 -41.33 21.49 34.92
N PRO A 161 -42.17 21.43 33.87
CA PRO A 161 -42.52 20.19 33.20
C PRO A 161 -41.27 19.42 32.76
N ALA A 162 -41.31 18.09 32.85
CA ALA A 162 -40.19 17.23 32.48
C ALA A 162 -39.75 17.46 31.02
N LYS A 163 -40.72 17.71 30.13
CA LYS A 163 -40.48 18.00 28.73
C LYS A 163 -39.67 19.28 28.53
N LEU A 164 -40.02 20.37 29.22
CA LEU A 164 -39.30 21.64 29.17
C LEU A 164 -37.84 21.48 29.63
N SER A 165 -37.62 20.74 30.73
CA SER A 165 -36.26 20.46 31.23
C SER A 165 -35.44 19.61 30.25
N GLN A 166 -36.07 18.67 29.55
CA GLN A 166 -35.42 17.87 28.51
C GLN A 166 -35.07 18.73 27.29
N ASP A 167 -35.97 19.63 26.88
CA ASP A 167 -35.77 20.48 25.71
C ASP A 167 -34.62 21.48 25.94
N VAL A 168 -34.51 22.05 27.15
CA VAL A 168 -33.36 22.89 27.54
C VAL A 168 -32.05 22.12 27.41
N LYS A 169 -31.95 20.94 28.02
CA LYS A 169 -30.75 20.09 27.93
C LYS A 169 -30.42 19.69 26.49
N GLY A 170 -31.44 19.42 25.68
CA GLY A 170 -31.30 19.09 24.27
C GLY A 170 -30.68 20.24 23.48
N VAL A 171 -31.19 21.46 23.68
CA VAL A 171 -30.67 22.67 23.03
C VAL A 171 -29.24 23.02 23.49
N GLU A 172 -28.92 22.86 24.77
CA GLU A 172 -27.57 23.06 25.30
C GLU A 172 -26.56 22.08 24.67
N SER A 173 -26.94 20.80 24.58
CA SER A 173 -26.11 19.77 23.93
C SER A 173 -25.92 20.07 22.44
N GLU A 174 -27.00 20.43 21.74
CA GLU A 174 -26.93 20.81 20.32
C GLU A 174 -26.02 22.02 20.10
N LEU A 175 -26.13 23.06 20.94
CA LEU A 175 -25.30 24.26 20.87
C LEU A 175 -23.82 23.92 21.08
N ARG A 176 -23.51 23.07 22.07
CA ARG A 176 -22.15 22.60 22.32
C ARG A 176 -21.57 21.86 21.11
N LEU A 177 -22.33 20.92 20.53
CA LEU A 177 -21.88 20.15 19.36
C LEU A 177 -21.63 21.06 18.15
N GLN A 178 -22.49 22.05 17.91
CA GLN A 178 -22.30 23.00 16.82
C GLN A 178 -21.09 23.91 17.06
N ALA A 179 -20.87 24.36 18.30
CA ALA A 179 -19.68 25.14 18.65
C ALA A 179 -18.38 24.32 18.45
N GLU A 180 -18.36 23.05 18.86
CA GLU A 180 -17.22 22.16 18.63
C GLU A 180 -16.98 21.93 17.12
N LEU A 181 -18.04 21.74 16.34
CA LEU A 181 -17.94 21.59 14.89
C LEU A 181 -17.40 22.86 14.21
N ARG A 182 -17.89 24.04 14.62
CA ARG A 182 -17.40 25.33 14.14
C ARG A 182 -15.90 25.49 14.37
N GLU A 183 -15.43 25.20 15.58
CA GLU A 183 -14.01 25.33 15.92
C GLU A 183 -13.14 24.34 15.15
N LYS A 184 -13.63 23.11 14.92
CA LYS A 184 -12.96 22.16 14.01
C LYS A 184 -12.87 22.73 12.59
N LYS A 185 -13.96 23.29 12.07
CA LYS A 185 -14.02 23.82 10.71
C LYS A 185 -13.09 25.02 10.52
N LYS A 186 -13.01 25.92 11.51
CA LYS A 186 -12.07 27.05 11.52
C LYS A 186 -10.61 26.59 11.51
N LYS A 187 -10.29 25.50 12.22
CA LYS A 187 -8.95 24.92 12.25
C LYS A 187 -8.55 24.23 10.94
N GLU A 188 -9.48 23.98 10.01
CA GLU A 188 -9.15 23.42 8.70
C GLU A 188 -8.46 24.44 7.76
N VAL A 189 -8.47 25.73 8.10
CA VAL A 189 -7.75 26.76 7.32
C VAL A 189 -6.25 26.44 7.22
N ASP A 190 -5.63 26.04 8.33
CA ASP A 190 -4.20 25.73 8.40
C ASP A 190 -3.81 24.53 7.51
N PRO A 191 -4.45 23.33 7.60
CA PRO A 191 -4.13 22.22 6.72
C PRO A 191 -4.50 22.49 5.26
N ILE A 192 -5.52 23.31 4.97
CA ILE A 192 -5.80 23.77 3.59
C ILE A 192 -4.60 24.56 3.07
N ASN A 193 -4.16 25.59 3.79
CA ASN A 193 -3.01 26.40 3.40
C ASN A 193 -1.74 25.54 3.25
N ALA A 194 -1.43 24.71 4.24
CA ALA A 194 -0.26 23.85 4.22
C ALA A 194 -0.25 22.89 3.01
N LYS A 195 -1.41 22.32 2.65
CA LYS A 195 -1.53 21.49 1.44
C LYS A 195 -1.18 22.29 0.19
N TYR A 196 -1.75 23.48 0.02
CA TYR A 196 -1.52 24.28 -1.19
C TYR A 196 -0.11 24.91 -1.23
N ASP A 197 0.51 25.16 -0.07
CA ASP A 197 1.92 25.56 0.01
C ASP A 197 2.84 24.42 -0.44
N GLU A 198 2.57 23.19 0.00
CA GLU A 198 3.29 21.99 -0.45
C GLU A 198 3.11 21.75 -1.95
N ASP A 199 1.87 21.81 -2.44
CA ASP A 199 1.54 21.65 -3.87
C ASP A 199 2.31 22.69 -4.70
N LYS A 200 2.33 23.96 -4.28
CA LYS A 200 3.07 25.02 -4.97
C LYS A 200 4.57 24.78 -4.95
N ARG A 201 5.15 24.44 -3.79
CA ARG A 201 6.59 24.17 -3.67
C ARG A 201 6.98 23.02 -4.59
N ARG A 202 6.22 21.92 -4.55
CA ARG A 202 6.46 20.75 -5.39
C ARG A 202 6.30 21.05 -6.87
N TYR A 203 5.28 21.82 -7.24
CA TYR A 203 5.06 22.25 -8.62
C TYR A 203 6.25 23.04 -9.16
N VAL A 204 6.78 23.98 -8.36
CA VAL A 204 7.97 24.77 -8.72
C VAL A 204 9.21 23.89 -8.88
N GLU A 205 9.44 22.95 -7.96
CA GLU A 205 10.54 21.98 -8.06
C GLU A 205 10.47 21.16 -9.36
N LEU A 206 9.27 20.67 -9.72
CA LEU A 206 9.07 19.84 -10.91
C LEU A 206 9.18 20.63 -12.21
N THR A 207 8.68 21.87 -12.26
CA THR A 207 8.67 22.70 -13.48
C THR A 207 10.02 23.39 -13.73
N ARG A 208 10.68 23.92 -12.68
CA ARG A 208 11.99 24.57 -12.82
C ARG A 208 13.14 23.55 -12.86
N GLY A 209 13.01 22.43 -12.15
CA GLY A 209 13.97 21.33 -12.22
C GLY A 209 13.83 20.46 -13.47
N GLY A 210 12.63 20.37 -14.04
CA GLY A 210 12.37 19.67 -15.30
C GLY A 210 12.79 20.46 -16.54
N ALA A 211 12.78 21.79 -16.49
CA ALA A 211 13.25 22.66 -17.58
C ALA A 211 14.79 22.70 -17.71
N ALA A 212 15.54 22.16 -16.75
CA ALA A 212 17.00 22.13 -16.71
C ALA A 212 17.61 20.79 -17.18
N LYS A 213 16.84 19.93 -17.86
CA LYS A 213 17.31 18.69 -18.49
C LYS A 213 16.92 18.62 -19.96
#